data_AF-H3RG53-F1
#
_entry.id   AF-H3RG53-F1
#
_cell.length_a   1.000
_cell.length_b   1.000
_cell.length_c   1.000
_cell.angle_alpha   90.00
_cell.angle_beta   90.00
_cell.angle_gamma   90.00
#
_symmetry.space_group_name_H-M   'P 1'
#
loop_
_entity.id
_entity.type
_entity.pdbx_description
1 polymer ?
#
loop_
_entity_poly.entity_id
_entity_poly.type
_entity_poly.pdbx_seq_one_letter_code
_entity_poly.pdbx_strand_id
1 'polypeptide(L)'
;MDTLEGVTDTGKALMKAADAAAGRTAIGAGTSSLKVGNAATDAKAGNYAPKSTDISDATDIGKKILVAADAAAVKTLLGIS
;
A
#
# COMPACT_ATOMS: atom_id res chain seq x y z
N MET A 1 41.70 4.41 -12.87
CA MET A 1 40.91 3.66 -13.87
C MET A 1 40.21 2.54 -13.14
N ASP A 2 38.90 2.40 -13.35
CA ASP A 2 38.04 1.46 -12.65
C ASP A 2 38.15 0.10 -13.34
N THR A 3 39.07 -0.76 -12.89
CA THR A 3 39.49 -1.99 -13.59
C THR A 3 38.58 -3.19 -13.31
N LEU A 4 37.39 -2.97 -12.77
CA LEU A 4 36.41 -4.01 -12.50
C LEU A 4 35.71 -4.39 -13.81
N GLU A 5 36.40 -5.21 -14.61
CA GLU A 5 35.85 -5.79 -15.82
C GLU A 5 34.62 -6.65 -15.49
N GLY A 6 33.56 -6.50 -16.28
CA GLY A 6 32.28 -7.19 -16.09
C GLY A 6 31.31 -6.54 -15.09
N VAL A 7 31.72 -5.48 -14.38
CA VAL A 7 30.84 -4.75 -13.46
C VAL A 7 30.11 -3.61 -14.19
N THR A 8 28.79 -3.56 -14.01
CA THR A 8 27.93 -2.50 -14.56
C THR A 8 28.16 -1.16 -13.88
N ASP A 9 27.65 -0.08 -14.47
CA ASP A 9 27.80 1.26 -13.89
C ASP A 9 27.16 1.39 -12.51
N THR A 10 26.04 0.67 -12.27
CA THR A 10 25.42 0.54 -10.95
C THR A 10 26.38 -0.07 -9.93
N GLY A 11 27.09 -1.15 -10.31
CA GLY A 11 28.05 -1.81 -9.42
C GLY A 11 29.25 -0.92 -9.10
N LYS A 12 29.77 -0.17 -10.09
CA LYS A 12 30.85 0.81 -9.89
C LYS A 12 30.41 1.96 -8.98
N ALA A 13 29.18 2.47 -9.15
CA ALA A 13 28.61 3.52 -8.33
C ALA A 13 28.44 3.07 -6.87
N LEU A 14 27.97 1.83 -6.64
CA LEU A 14 27.84 1.25 -5.31
C LEU A 14 29.21 1.07 -4.63
N MET A 15 30.22 0.59 -5.35
CA MET A 15 31.56 0.36 -4.79
C MET A 15 32.27 1.66 -4.38
N LYS A 16 31.90 2.79 -5.00
CA LYS A 16 32.42 4.13 -4.71
C LYS A 16 31.59 4.91 -3.69
N ALA A 17 30.49 4.34 -3.20
CA ALA A 17 29.62 5.03 -2.26
C ALA A 17 30.36 5.34 -0.96
N ALA A 18 30.36 6.61 -0.55
CA ALA A 18 31.03 7.07 0.67
C ALA A 18 30.29 6.65 1.95
N ASP A 19 28.98 6.39 1.84
CA ASP A 19 28.11 6.01 2.94
C ASP A 19 26.88 5.23 2.45
N ALA A 20 26.03 4.82 3.40
CA ALA A 20 24.82 4.07 3.11
C ALA A 20 23.78 4.86 2.28
N ALA A 21 23.75 6.19 2.37
CA ALA A 21 22.83 7.01 1.58
C ALA A 21 23.26 7.05 0.11
N ALA A 22 24.55 7.28 -0.16
CA ALA A 22 25.13 7.18 -1.50
C ALA A 22 24.93 5.78 -2.09
N GLY A 23 25.10 4.73 -1.28
CA GLY A 23 24.87 3.34 -1.72
C GLY A 23 23.44 3.07 -2.14
N ARG A 24 22.45 3.56 -1.37
CA ARG A 24 21.02 3.46 -1.73
C ARG A 24 20.72 4.20 -3.03
N THR A 25 21.21 5.43 -3.18
CA THR A 25 21.07 6.20 -4.42
C THR A 25 21.65 5.46 -5.62
N ALA A 26 22.83 4.86 -5.48
CA ALA A 26 23.49 4.12 -6.56
C ALA A 26 22.65 2.96 -7.12
N ILE A 27 21.85 2.31 -6.27
CA ILE A 27 20.95 1.21 -6.68
C ILE A 27 19.50 1.65 -6.90
N GLY A 28 19.21 2.96 -6.85
CA GLY A 28 17.86 3.50 -6.99
C GLY A 28 16.93 3.18 -5.81
N ALA A 29 17.47 2.82 -4.65
CA ALA A 29 16.69 2.55 -3.44
C ALA A 29 16.37 3.86 -2.71
N GLY A 30 15.12 4.01 -2.27
CA GLY A 30 14.72 5.08 -1.36
C GLY A 30 15.07 4.79 0.11
N THR A 31 14.90 5.78 0.99
CA THR A 31 14.82 5.55 2.44
C THR A 31 13.35 5.31 2.80
N SER A 32 12.85 4.10 2.55
CA SER A 32 11.47 3.78 2.92
C SER A 32 11.31 3.79 4.44
N SER A 33 10.76 4.88 4.97
CA SER A 33 10.29 4.97 6.38
C SER A 33 8.89 4.38 6.55
N LEU A 34 8.53 3.39 5.71
CA LEU A 34 7.20 2.78 5.71
C LEU A 34 7.01 2.01 7.01
N LYS A 35 6.12 2.52 7.87
CA LYS A 35 5.66 1.83 9.07
C LYS A 35 4.34 1.15 8.77
N VAL A 36 4.27 -0.16 8.95
CA VAL A 36 2.99 -0.90 8.93
C VAL A 36 2.35 -0.79 10.31
N GLY A 37 1.06 -0.46 10.37
CA GLY A 37 0.36 -0.30 11.64
C GLY A 37 -1.07 0.22 11.52
N ASN A 38 -1.57 0.76 12.63
CA ASN A 38 -2.97 1.12 12.79
C ASN A 38 -3.20 2.63 12.79
N ALA A 39 -2.15 3.46 12.82
CA ALA A 39 -2.31 4.91 12.70
C ALA A 39 -2.78 5.28 11.30
N ALA A 40 -3.44 6.43 11.16
CA ALA A 40 -3.91 6.92 9.86
C ALA A 40 -2.77 7.17 8.86
N THR A 41 -1.56 7.43 9.35
CA THR A 41 -0.34 7.65 8.55
C THR A 41 0.47 6.38 8.31
N ASP A 42 0.11 5.26 8.93
CA ASP A 42 0.79 3.99 8.72
C ASP A 42 0.30 3.33 7.43
N ALA A 43 1.18 2.59 6.77
CA ALA A 43 0.79 1.68 5.70
C ALA A 43 -0.09 0.56 6.25
N LYS A 44 -1.08 0.12 5.47
CA LYS A 44 -1.86 -1.07 5.79
C LYS A 44 -1.02 -2.33 5.55
N ALA A 45 -1.33 -3.39 6.29
CA ALA A 45 -0.68 -4.69 6.12
C ALA A 45 -0.91 -5.24 4.69
N GLY A 46 0.01 -6.07 4.19
CA GLY A 46 -0.09 -6.60 2.83
C GLY A 46 -1.33 -7.47 2.56
N ASN A 47 -1.96 -7.99 3.61
CA ASN A 47 -3.21 -8.75 3.57
C ASN A 47 -4.44 -7.91 3.95
N TYR A 48 -4.35 -6.58 3.85
CA TYR A 48 -5.45 -5.68 4.18
C TYR A 48 -6.65 -5.92 3.26
N ALA A 49 -7.78 -6.27 3.87
CA ALA A 49 -9.08 -6.38 3.22
C ALA A 49 -10.00 -5.30 3.82
N PRO A 50 -10.29 -4.20 3.10
CA PRO A 50 -11.20 -3.17 3.60
C PRO A 50 -12.60 -3.78 3.81
N LYS A 51 -13.27 -3.38 4.89
CA LYS A 51 -14.67 -3.75 5.10
C LYS A 51 -15.53 -2.90 4.18
N SER A 52 -16.67 -3.43 3.74
CA SER A 52 -17.69 -2.64 3.03
C SER A 52 -18.14 -1.40 3.82
N THR A 53 -18.00 -1.42 5.15
CA THR A 53 -18.29 -0.28 6.03
C THR A 53 -17.27 0.86 5.95
N ASP A 54 -16.07 0.61 5.42
CA ASP A 54 -14.97 1.57 5.34
C ASP A 54 -15.11 2.53 4.14
N ILE A 55 -16.13 2.34 3.29
CA ILE A 55 -16.44 3.21 2.16
C ILE A 55 -16.96 4.55 2.70
N SER A 56 -16.08 5.55 2.80
CA SER A 56 -16.37 6.82 3.49
C SER A 56 -17.30 7.76 2.73
N ASP A 57 -17.38 7.61 1.41
CA ASP A 57 -18.19 8.41 0.50
C ASP A 57 -19.57 7.80 0.21
N ALA A 58 -19.85 6.61 0.74
CA ALA A 58 -21.17 5.98 0.66
C ALA A 58 -22.11 6.46 1.77
N THR A 59 -23.39 6.56 1.45
CA THR A 59 -24.47 6.79 2.41
C THR A 59 -24.74 5.55 3.26
N ASP A 60 -25.40 5.73 4.41
CA ASP A 60 -25.78 4.61 5.29
C ASP A 60 -26.63 3.56 4.60
N ILE A 61 -27.57 3.99 3.72
CA ILE A 61 -28.40 3.06 2.96
C ILE A 61 -27.56 2.21 2.00
N GLY A 62 -26.58 2.82 1.30
CA GLY A 62 -25.69 2.11 0.38
C GLY A 62 -24.83 1.08 1.10
N LYS A 63 -24.26 1.44 2.25
CA LYS A 63 -23.47 0.52 3.08
C LYS A 63 -24.32 -0.67 3.54
N LYS A 64 -25.55 -0.42 4.00
CA LYS A 64 -26.46 -1.48 4.47
C LYS A 64 -26.88 -2.43 3.35
N ILE A 65 -27.12 -1.93 2.14
CA ILE A 65 -27.42 -2.78 0.97
C ILE A 65 -26.22 -3.68 0.64
N LEU A 66 -25.00 -3.14 0.64
CA LEU A 66 -23.79 -3.88 0.28
C LEU A 66 -23.46 -5.02 1.27
N VAL A 67 -23.87 -4.89 2.54
CA VAL A 67 -23.64 -5.92 3.58
C VAL A 67 -24.88 -6.77 3.87
N ALA A 68 -25.96 -6.61 3.11
CA ALA A 68 -27.18 -7.37 3.32
C ALA A 68 -26.93 -8.88 3.09
N ALA A 69 -27.49 -9.71 3.97
CA ALA A 69 -27.30 -11.16 3.90
C ALA A 69 -28.00 -11.79 2.69
N ASP A 70 -29.10 -11.19 2.24
CA ASP A 70 -29.93 -11.69 1.15
C ASP A 70 -30.83 -10.60 0.56
N ALA A 71 -31.61 -10.96 -0.45
CA ALA A 71 -32.54 -10.07 -1.13
C ALA A 71 -33.71 -9.60 -0.24
N ALA A 72 -34.16 -10.41 0.73
CA ALA A 72 -35.24 -10.02 1.63
C ALA A 72 -34.79 -8.91 2.58
N ALA A 73 -33.56 -8.97 3.08
CA ALA A 73 -32.95 -7.91 3.87
C ALA A 73 -32.86 -6.59 3.07
N VAL A 74 -32.46 -6.65 1.79
CA VAL A 74 -32.44 -5.47 0.90
C VAL A 74 -33.85 -4.91 0.71
N LYS A 75 -34.84 -5.77 0.46
CA LYS A 75 -36.25 -5.36 0.31
C LYS A 75 -36.77 -4.62 1.53
N THR A 76 -36.55 -5.16 2.73
CA THR A 76 -36.90 -4.50 4.00
C THR A 76 -36.21 -3.14 4.13
N LEU A 77 -34.92 -3.06 3.79
CA LEU A 77 -34.14 -1.83 3.80
C LEU A 77 -34.69 -0.74 2.90
N LEU A 78 -35.19 -1.12 1.72
CA LEU A 78 -35.79 -0.23 0.73
C LEU A 78 -37.29 0.01 0.96
N GLY A 79 -37.90 -0.65 1.95
CA GLY A 79 -39.34 -0.57 2.22
C GLY A 79 -40.22 -1.16 1.10
N ILE A 80 -39.66 -2.03 0.27
CA ILE A 80 -40.39 -2.71 -0.81
C ILE A 80 -40.75 -4.14 -0.34
N SER A 81 -42.01 -4.53 -0.52
CA SER A 81 -42.49 -5.89 -0.17
C SER A 81 -42.44 -6.80 -1.40
#